data_AF-A0A087AE25-F1
#
_entry.id   AF-A0A087AE25-F1
#
_cell.length_a   1.000
_cell.length_b   1.000
_cell.length_c   1.000
_cell.angle_alpha   90.00
_cell.angle_beta   90.00
_cell.angle_gamma   90.00
#
_symmetry.space_group_name_H-M   'P 1'
#
loop_
_entity.id
_entity.type
_entity.pdbx_description
1 polymer ?
#
loop_
_entity_poly.entity_id
_entity_poly.type
_entity_poly.pdbx_seq_one_letter_code
_entity_poly.pdbx_strand_id
1 'polypeptide(L)'
;MEEGTDSVRESILRLLLIRYGLPRPVVNYPLVLPDGTLVFLDIAFPDARVDVEYDGRFHQNQWAQDAQRRLAIELAGWAYVQVTDEALATKDACRQIAELVARYLKERTGNDYLRDEPFDLRAVADGRRKGWKRR
;
A
#
# COMPACT_ATOMS: atom_id res chain seq x y z
N MET A 1 -9.19 -2.77 -19.65
CA MET A 1 -8.68 -3.37 -18.40
C MET A 1 -9.93 -3.62 -17.57
N GLU A 2 -10.24 -4.86 -17.20
CA GLU A 2 -11.38 -5.12 -16.32
C GLU A 2 -11.05 -4.59 -14.92
N GLU A 3 -11.65 -3.44 -14.60
CA GLU A 3 -11.72 -2.86 -13.26
C GLU A 3 -12.55 -3.80 -12.37
N GLY A 4 -11.91 -4.44 -11.38
CA GLY A 4 -12.63 -5.24 -10.39
C GLY A 4 -11.95 -6.54 -9.94
N THR A 5 -10.80 -6.92 -10.52
CA THR A 5 -10.00 -8.03 -10.00
C THR A 5 -8.75 -7.48 -9.35
N ASP A 6 -8.69 -7.46 -8.01
CA ASP A 6 -7.44 -7.32 -7.24
C ASP A 6 -6.41 -8.24 -7.92
N SER A 7 -5.36 -7.70 -8.50
CA SER A 7 -4.38 -8.55 -9.18
C SER A 7 -3.74 -9.48 -8.15
N VAL A 8 -3.25 -10.66 -8.59
CA VAL A 8 -2.51 -11.58 -7.69
C VAL A 8 -1.36 -10.84 -6.99
N ARG A 9 -0.79 -9.83 -7.65
CA ARG A 9 0.30 -9.00 -7.13
C ARG A 9 -0.15 -8.00 -6.08
N GLU A 10 -1.26 -7.30 -6.28
CA GLU A 10 -1.89 -6.47 -5.24
C GLU A 10 -2.24 -7.30 -4.01
N SER A 11 -2.78 -8.51 -4.21
CA SER A 11 -3.06 -9.46 -3.12
C SER A 11 -1.79 -9.85 -2.36
N ILE A 12 -0.69 -10.13 -3.07
CA ILE A 12 0.62 -10.45 -2.46
C ILE A 12 1.14 -9.25 -1.67
N LEU A 13 1.12 -8.05 -2.23
CA LEU A 13 1.59 -6.82 -1.60
C LEU A 13 0.78 -6.50 -0.33
N ARG A 14 -0.54 -6.63 -0.40
CA ARG A 14 -1.42 -6.48 0.76
C ARG A 14 -1.07 -7.46 1.88
N LEU A 15 -0.91 -8.74 1.55
CA LEU A 15 -0.54 -9.76 2.54
C LEU A 15 0.85 -9.51 3.12
N LEU A 16 1.80 -9.06 2.29
CA LEU A 16 3.13 -8.68 2.70
C LEU A 16 3.10 -7.59 3.79
N LEU A 17 2.38 -6.49 3.57
CA LEU A 17 2.29 -5.39 4.53
C LEU A 17 1.68 -5.86 5.86
N ILE A 18 0.58 -6.61 5.81
CA ILE A 18 -0.08 -7.19 7.00
C ILE A 18 0.88 -8.11 7.75
N ARG A 19 1.66 -8.92 7.03
CA ARG A 19 2.62 -9.86 7.62
C ARG A 19 3.68 -9.14 8.45
N TYR A 20 4.07 -7.92 8.07
CA TYR A 20 4.99 -7.07 8.83
C TYR A 20 4.34 -6.27 9.96
N GLY A 21 3.05 -6.47 10.22
CA GLY A 21 2.34 -5.90 11.37
C GLY A 21 1.57 -4.61 11.08
N LEU A 22 1.61 -4.12 9.85
CA LEU A 22 0.89 -2.91 9.46
C LEU A 22 -0.63 -3.12 9.58
N PRO A 23 -1.41 -2.05 9.88
CA PRO A 23 -2.88 -2.08 9.95
C PRO A 23 -3.53 -2.66 8.69
N ARG A 24 -4.82 -3.00 8.72
CA ARG A 24 -5.49 -3.52 7.51
C ARG A 24 -5.54 -2.39 6.50
N PRO A 25 -4.95 -2.54 5.32
CA PRO A 25 -5.24 -1.59 4.28
C PRO A 25 -6.65 -1.83 3.71
N VAL A 26 -7.20 -0.77 3.13
CA VAL A 26 -8.40 -0.82 2.29
C VAL A 26 -7.93 -0.98 0.85
N VAL A 27 -8.49 -1.96 0.14
CA VAL A 27 -8.18 -2.17 -1.30
C VAL A 27 -9.15 -1.39 -2.17
N ASN A 28 -8.72 -0.98 -3.37
CA ASN A 28 -9.54 -0.23 -4.33
C ASN A 28 -10.27 0.95 -3.67
N TYR A 29 -9.54 1.75 -2.88
CA TYR A 29 -10.12 2.83 -2.10
C TYR A 29 -10.51 4.01 -3.01
N PRO A 30 -11.78 4.44 -3.03
CA PRO A 30 -12.21 5.57 -3.83
C PRO A 30 -11.72 6.89 -3.22
N LEU A 31 -10.92 7.63 -3.98
CA LEU A 31 -10.45 8.97 -3.66
C LEU A 31 -11.01 9.98 -4.66
N VAL A 32 -11.72 10.98 -4.17
CA VAL A 32 -12.12 12.16 -4.96
C VAL A 32 -11.00 13.19 -4.85
N LEU A 33 -10.39 13.53 -5.98
CA LEU A 33 -9.33 14.52 -6.10
C LEU A 33 -9.91 15.95 -6.01
N PRO A 34 -9.07 16.99 -5.78
CA PRO A 34 -9.54 18.37 -5.64
C PRO A 34 -10.29 18.93 -6.85
N ASP A 35 -10.05 18.38 -8.04
CA ASP A 35 -10.73 18.74 -9.30
C ASP A 35 -12.06 17.98 -9.51
N GLY A 36 -12.45 17.13 -8.56
CA GLY A 36 -13.64 16.29 -8.63
C GLY A 36 -13.44 14.94 -9.33
N THR A 37 -12.22 14.65 -9.83
CA THR A 37 -11.90 13.37 -10.46
C THR A 37 -11.93 12.24 -9.44
N LEU A 38 -12.61 11.13 -9.74
CA LEU A 38 -12.59 9.92 -8.93
C LEU A 38 -11.44 9.01 -9.38
N VAL A 39 -10.57 8.65 -8.46
CA VAL A 39 -9.52 7.64 -8.66
C VAL A 39 -9.65 6.53 -7.62
N PHE A 40 -9.17 5.33 -7.95
CA PHE A 40 -9.15 4.18 -7.03
C PHE A 40 -7.71 3.84 -6.68
N LEU A 41 -7.39 3.85 -5.39
CA LEU A 41 -6.07 3.50 -4.88
C LEU A 41 -6.00 1.98 -4.63
N ASP A 42 -4.96 1.31 -5.12
CA ASP A 42 -4.80 -0.15 -4.98
C ASP A 42 -4.86 -0.57 -3.51
N ILE A 43 -4.02 0.03 -2.67
CA ILE A 43 -3.87 -0.29 -1.26
C ILE A 43 -3.74 1.02 -0.46
N ALA A 44 -4.81 1.40 0.23
CA ALA A 44 -4.87 2.62 1.00
C ALA A 44 -4.84 2.39 2.52
N PHE A 45 -4.24 3.34 3.23
CA PHE A 45 -4.39 3.56 4.67
C PHE A 45 -5.06 4.92 4.89
N PRO A 46 -6.41 5.00 4.87
CA PRO A 46 -7.12 6.28 4.83
C PRO A 46 -6.83 7.19 6.02
N ASP A 47 -6.76 6.63 7.23
CA ASP A 47 -6.46 7.39 8.46
C ASP A 47 -5.10 8.09 8.41
N ALA A 48 -4.16 7.51 7.66
CA ALA A 48 -2.82 8.06 7.45
C ALA A 48 -2.68 8.78 6.10
N ARG A 49 -3.68 8.72 5.21
CA ARG A 49 -3.55 9.15 3.80
C ARG A 49 -2.27 8.61 3.15
N VAL A 50 -2.04 7.30 3.26
CA VAL A 50 -0.93 6.61 2.58
C VAL A 50 -1.51 5.69 1.52
N ASP A 51 -0.95 5.79 0.33
CA ASP A 51 -1.27 5.00 -0.85
C ASP A 51 -0.07 4.11 -1.22
N VAL A 52 -0.35 2.87 -1.62
CA VAL A 52 0.65 1.90 -2.05
C VAL A 52 0.15 1.23 -3.33
N GLU A 53 0.81 1.50 -4.44
CA GLU A 53 0.35 1.11 -5.78
C GLU A 53 1.33 0.10 -6.38
N TYR A 54 0.80 -0.97 -6.96
CA TYR A 54 1.60 -1.98 -7.63
C TYR A 54 1.77 -1.63 -9.11
N ASP A 55 3.00 -1.37 -9.54
CA ASP A 55 3.32 -1.12 -10.93
C ASP A 55 3.91 -2.39 -11.57
N GLY A 56 3.03 -3.13 -12.25
CA GLY A 56 3.38 -4.42 -12.84
C GLY A 56 4.20 -4.33 -14.12
N ARG A 57 4.09 -3.24 -14.91
CA ARG A 57 4.81 -3.04 -16.19
C ARG A 57 4.76 -1.58 -16.63
N PHE A 58 5.94 -0.96 -16.75
CA PHE A 58 6.11 0.33 -17.41
C PHE A 58 5.77 0.24 -18.91
N HIS A 59 4.56 0.63 -19.29
CA HIS A 59 4.24 0.95 -20.67
C HIS A 59 4.60 2.42 -20.93
N GLN A 60 5.59 2.68 -21.81
CA GLN A 60 6.05 4.05 -22.12
C GLN A 60 4.92 5.01 -22.51
N ASN A 61 3.85 4.49 -23.12
CA ASN A 61 2.69 5.27 -23.55
C ASN A 61 1.80 5.76 -22.40
N GLN A 62 1.97 5.25 -21.18
CA GLN A 62 1.15 5.60 -20.01
C GLN A 62 1.90 6.46 -18.98
N TRP A 63 3.24 6.54 -19.07
CA TRP A 63 4.08 7.22 -18.08
C TRP A 63 3.64 8.66 -17.76
N ALA A 64 3.29 9.45 -18.78
CA ALA A 64 2.84 10.82 -18.55
C ALA A 64 1.52 10.86 -17.76
N GLN A 65 0.59 9.94 -18.02
CA GLN A 65 -0.69 9.86 -17.31
C GLN A 65 -0.47 9.38 -15.87
N ASP A 66 0.37 8.36 -15.67
CA ASP A 66 0.70 7.82 -14.34
C ASP A 66 1.40 8.87 -13.48
N ALA A 67 2.32 9.64 -14.07
CA ALA A 67 2.99 10.73 -13.37
C ALA A 67 2.03 11.86 -12.96
N GLN A 68 1.08 12.23 -13.83
CA GLN A 68 0.06 13.23 -13.50
C GLN A 68 -0.91 12.72 -12.42
N ARG A 69 -1.33 11.45 -12.51
CA ARG A 69 -2.16 10.79 -11.49
C ARG A 69 -1.46 10.80 -10.13
N ARG A 70 -0.21 10.36 -10.08
CA ARG A 70 0.61 10.39 -8.86
C ARG A 70 0.70 11.80 -8.28
N LEU A 71 1.02 12.79 -9.12
CA LEU A 71 1.10 14.18 -8.67
C LEU A 71 -0.22 14.66 -8.07
N ALA A 72 -1.35 14.33 -8.70
CA ALA A 72 -2.67 14.72 -8.19
C ALA A 72 -2.99 14.08 -6.82
N ILE A 73 -2.63 12.80 -6.64
CA ILE A 73 -2.78 12.08 -5.36
C ILE A 73 -1.89 12.72 -4.27
N GLU A 74 -0.63 13.02 -4.61
CA GLU A 74 0.31 13.69 -3.69
C GLU A 74 -0.19 15.11 -3.32
N LEU A 75 -0.71 15.89 -4.28
CA LEU A 75 -1.31 17.20 -4.05
C LEU A 75 -2.60 17.13 -3.20
N ALA A 76 -3.33 16.02 -3.26
CA ALA A 76 -4.45 15.74 -2.34
C ALA A 76 -3.99 15.39 -0.91
N GLY A 77 -2.68 15.42 -0.66
CA GLY A 77 -2.05 15.20 0.64
C GLY A 77 -1.78 13.73 0.94
N TRP A 78 -1.84 12.84 -0.05
CA TRP A 78 -1.53 11.43 0.15
C TRP A 78 -0.03 11.17 -0.04
N ALA A 79 0.55 10.30 0.79
CA ALA A 79 1.88 9.77 0.50
C ALA A 79 1.73 8.64 -0.53
N TYR A 80 2.53 8.65 -1.60
CA TYR A 80 2.45 7.67 -2.68
C TYR A 80 3.66 6.72 -2.66
N VAL A 81 3.42 5.42 -2.52
CA VAL A 81 4.46 4.39 -2.53
C VAL A 81 4.28 3.47 -3.73
N GLN A 82 5.18 3.59 -4.71
CA GLN A 82 5.17 2.72 -5.88
C GLN A 82 5.97 1.44 -5.59
N VAL A 83 5.40 0.28 -5.94
CA VAL A 83 6.02 -1.04 -5.76
C VAL A 83 6.06 -1.77 -7.09
N THR A 84 7.25 -2.12 -7.56
CA THR A 84 7.44 -2.92 -8.78
C THR A 84 7.67 -4.40 -8.46
N ASP A 85 7.72 -5.24 -9.49
CA ASP A 85 8.12 -6.64 -9.36
C ASP A 85 9.51 -6.79 -8.69
N GLU A 86 10.48 -5.92 -8.99
CA GLU A 86 11.81 -5.95 -8.36
C GLU A 86 11.74 -5.71 -6.85
N ALA A 87 10.85 -4.83 -6.41
CA ALA A 87 10.68 -4.50 -5.00
C ALA A 87 10.05 -5.68 -4.21
N LEU A 88 9.44 -6.65 -4.91
CA LEU A 88 8.90 -7.88 -4.33
C LEU A 88 9.82 -9.10 -4.51
N ALA A 89 11.01 -8.94 -5.09
CA ALA A 89 11.87 -10.06 -5.49
C ALA A 89 12.56 -10.77 -4.33
N THR A 90 12.85 -10.08 -3.22
CA THR A 90 13.61 -10.62 -2.09
C THR A 90 12.97 -10.28 -0.74
N LYS A 91 13.33 -11.04 0.31
CA LYS A 91 12.88 -10.76 1.68
C LYS A 91 13.31 -9.37 2.17
N ASP A 92 14.51 -8.93 1.80
CA ASP A 92 15.04 -7.63 2.19
C ASP A 92 14.31 -6.49 1.48
N ALA A 93 14.06 -6.62 0.17
CA ALA A 93 13.27 -5.64 -0.58
C ALA A 93 11.83 -5.54 -0.03
N CYS A 94 11.21 -6.69 0.23
CA CYS A 94 9.92 -6.79 0.91
C CYS A 94 9.90 -6.07 2.27
N ARG A 95 10.96 -6.22 3.07
CA ARG A 95 11.10 -5.54 4.36
C ARG A 95 11.24 -4.03 4.20
N GLN A 96 12.06 -3.57 3.24
CA GLN A 96 12.25 -2.16 2.96
C GLN A 96 10.94 -1.46 2.57
N ILE A 97 10.08 -2.11 1.78
CA ILE A 97 8.74 -1.59 1.48
C ILE A 97 7.92 -1.45 2.77
N ALA A 98 7.88 -2.51 3.60
CA ALA A 98 7.12 -2.47 4.85
C ALA A 98 7.64 -1.40 5.82
N GLU A 99 8.95 -1.21 5.90
CA GLU A 99 9.62 -0.16 6.68
C GLU A 99 9.25 1.24 6.17
N LEU A 100 9.26 1.45 4.85
CA LEU A 100 8.86 2.72 4.23
C LEU A 100 7.41 3.06 4.55
N VAL A 101 6.50 2.10 4.35
CA VAL A 101 5.07 2.31 4.63
C VAL A 101 4.86 2.54 6.13
N ALA A 102 5.46 1.72 7.01
CA ALA A 102 5.36 1.90 8.45
C ALA A 102 5.87 3.27 8.91
N ARG A 103 6.96 3.77 8.31
CA ARG A 103 7.46 5.12 8.58
C ARG A 103 6.42 6.18 8.23
N TYR A 104 5.78 6.12 7.06
CA TYR A 104 4.71 7.06 6.72
C TYR A 104 3.50 6.95 7.66
N LEU A 105 3.10 5.73 8.04
CA LEU A 105 2.04 5.54 9.02
C LEU A 105 2.38 6.17 10.37
N LYS A 106 3.63 6.03 10.82
CA LYS A 106 4.11 6.61 12.08
C LYS A 106 4.17 8.13 12.01
N GLU A 107 4.75 8.70 10.97
CA GLU A 107 4.83 10.14 10.76
C GLU A 107 3.45 10.81 10.74
N ARG A 108 2.43 10.12 10.19
CA ARG A 108 1.10 10.69 9.97
C ARG A 108 0.07 10.37 11.04
N THR A 109 0.24 9.28 11.79
CA THR A 109 -0.70 8.87 12.85
C THR A 109 -0.09 8.89 14.25
N GLY A 110 1.23 9.00 14.37
CA GLY A 110 1.98 8.87 15.62
C GLY A 110 2.14 7.44 16.14
N ASN A 111 1.57 6.43 15.47
CA ASN A 111 1.58 5.05 15.94
C ASN A 111 2.66 4.23 15.23
N ASP A 112 3.38 3.40 15.99
CA ASP A 112 4.31 2.42 15.42
C ASP A 112 3.62 1.05 15.26
N TYR A 113 3.84 0.43 14.11
CA TYR A 113 3.22 -0.84 13.72
C TYR A 113 4.22 -1.90 13.31
N LEU A 114 5.44 -1.50 12.94
CA LEU A 114 6.40 -2.39 12.32
C LEU A 114 6.85 -3.48 13.28
N ARG A 115 6.98 -4.70 12.78
CA ARG A 115 7.53 -5.83 13.52
C ARG A 115 8.93 -6.19 13.04
N ASP A 116 9.78 -6.60 13.99
CA ASP A 116 11.10 -7.16 13.67
C ASP A 116 11.00 -8.48 12.91
N GLU A 117 10.05 -9.33 13.32
CA GLU A 117 9.76 -10.61 12.68
C GLU A 117 8.35 -10.62 12.06
N PRO A 118 8.24 -10.96 10.76
CA PRO A 118 6.96 -11.04 10.08
C PRO A 118 6.15 -12.23 10.59
N PHE A 119 4.83 -12.09 10.69
CA PHE A 119 3.92 -13.16 11.05
C PHE A 119 4.07 -14.39 10.13
N ASP A 120 3.82 -15.59 10.64
CA ASP A 120 3.61 -16.76 9.77
C ASP A 120 2.34 -16.56 8.89
N LEU A 121 2.24 -17.25 7.75
CA LEU A 121 1.07 -17.16 6.86
C LEU A 121 -0.22 -17.60 7.53
N ARG A 122 -0.17 -18.67 8.32
CA ARG A 122 -1.32 -19.08 9.17
C ARG A 122 -1.70 -17.96 10.13
N ALA A 123 -0.69 -17.19 10.53
CA ALA A 123 -0.88 -16.05 11.41
C ALA A 123 -1.46 -14.80 10.72
N VAL A 124 -1.39 -14.71 9.41
CA VAL A 124 -2.06 -13.67 8.62
C VAL A 124 -3.52 -14.04 8.36
N ALA A 125 -3.82 -15.33 8.21
CA ALA A 125 -5.13 -15.82 7.73
C ALA A 125 -6.26 -15.86 8.78
N ASP A 126 -5.95 -15.87 10.08
CA ASP A 126 -6.99 -16.04 11.10
C ASP A 126 -7.59 -14.70 11.56
N GLY A 127 -8.90 -14.53 11.34
CA GLY A 127 -9.62 -13.28 11.57
C GLY A 127 -9.88 -12.89 13.03
N ARG A 128 -9.46 -13.69 14.03
CA ARG A 128 -9.75 -13.46 15.47
C ARG A 128 -8.67 -12.63 16.20
N ARG A 129 -7.77 -11.96 15.49
CA ARG A 129 -6.42 -11.62 16.02
C ARG A 129 -6.28 -10.29 16.74
N LYS A 130 -5.81 -10.37 18.00
CA LYS A 130 -5.42 -9.28 18.93
C LYS A 130 -4.10 -8.56 18.56
N GLY A 131 -3.64 -8.65 17.31
CA GLY A 131 -2.26 -8.31 16.89
C GLY A 131 -1.98 -6.86 16.50
N TRP A 132 -3.01 -6.06 16.19
CA TRP A 132 -2.88 -4.61 15.96
C TRP A 132 -2.97 -3.81 17.25
N LYS A 133 -2.22 -4.24 18.26
CA LYS A 133 -1.97 -3.33 19.38
C LYS A 133 -0.94 -2.34 18.89
N ARG A 134 -1.32 -1.05 18.89
CA ARG A 134 -0.42 0.09 18.76
C ARG A 134 0.81 -0.18 19.63
N ARG A 135 2.00 -0.11 19.05
CA ARG A 135 3.26 -0.23 19.80
C ARG A 135 3.74 1.13 20.25
#